data_AF-A0A381WPM6-F1
#
_entry.id   AF-A0A381WPM6-F1
#
_cell.length_a   1.000
_cell.length_b   1.000
_cell.length_c   1.000
_cell.angle_alpha   90.00
_cell.angle_beta   90.00
_cell.angle_gamma   90.00
#
_symmetry.space_group_name_H-M   'P 1'
#
loop_
_entity.id
_entity.type
_entity.pdbx_description
1 polymer ?
#
loop_
_entity_poly.entity_id
_entity_poly.type
_entity_poly.pdbx_seq_one_letter_code
_entity_poly.pdbx_strand_id
1 'polypeptide(L)'
;VQNIKQYSYYGDTPTIMKIVEMGRDLITLCEKNELYPKDDLMWNAAVTAGNKMVTAGTAGYACRFKDINSFTDLERKAVLGYLEQKG
;
A
#
# COMPACT_ATOMS: atom_id res chain seq x y z
N VAL A 1 35.82 2.72 4.83
CA VAL A 1 35.13 2.81 3.52
C VAL A 1 33.65 3.08 3.77
N GLN A 2 33.17 4.28 3.43
CA GLN A 2 31.77 4.68 3.60
C GLN A 2 30.92 3.89 2.59
N ASN A 3 29.98 3.07 3.10
CA ASN A 3 29.02 2.32 2.27
C ASN A 3 28.02 3.32 1.68
N ILE A 4 28.32 3.85 0.49
CA ILE A 4 27.39 4.68 -0.27
C ILE A 4 26.30 3.75 -0.80
N LYS A 5 25.15 3.69 -0.12
CA LYS A 5 23.95 3.08 -0.67
C LYS A 5 23.63 3.81 -1.97
N GLN A 6 23.78 3.13 -3.10
CA GLN A 6 23.45 3.63 -4.42
C GLN A 6 21.94 3.80 -4.52
N TYR A 7 21.43 4.95 -4.06
CA TYR A 7 20.06 5.37 -4.36
C TYR A 7 20.05 5.76 -5.84
N SER A 8 19.42 4.92 -6.66
CA SER A 8 19.10 5.32 -8.03
C SER A 8 18.26 6.59 -7.97
N TYR A 9 18.68 7.64 -8.67
CA TYR A 9 17.91 8.89 -8.81
C TYR A 9 16.54 8.65 -9.47
N TYR A 10 16.41 7.53 -10.18
CA TYR A 10 15.20 7.04 -10.85
C TYR A 10 14.57 5.83 -10.14
N GLY A 11 15.15 5.38 -9.03
CA GLY A 11 14.65 4.26 -8.24
C GLY A 11 13.96 4.79 -7.02
N ASP A 12 12.67 4.51 -6.92
CA ASP A 12 11.92 4.75 -5.71
C ASP A 12 12.71 4.25 -4.49
N THR A 13 12.73 5.06 -3.43
CA THR A 13 13.46 4.69 -2.20
C THR A 13 13.00 3.30 -1.72
N PRO A 14 13.85 2.50 -1.04
CA PRO A 14 13.48 1.18 -0.55
C PRO A 14 12.19 1.15 0.29
N THR A 15 11.86 2.27 0.93
CA THR A 15 10.61 2.47 1.68
C THR A 15 9.40 2.55 0.74
N ILE A 16 9.50 3.30 -0.36
CA ILE A 16 8.42 3.43 -1.35
C ILE A 16 8.16 2.09 -2.03
N MET A 17 9.22 1.36 -2.43
CA MET A 17 9.06 0.02 -3.01
C MET A 17 8.30 -0.92 -2.07
N LYS A 18 8.62 -0.91 -0.77
CA LYS A 18 7.87 -1.68 0.23
C LYS A 18 6.41 -1.26 0.34
N ILE A 19 6.10 0.03 0.24
CA ILE A 19 4.72 0.53 0.25
C ILE A 19 3.96 0.00 -0.97
N VAL A 20 4.57 0.07 -2.16
CA VAL A 20 3.98 -0.46 -3.39
C VAL A 20 3.77 -1.97 -3.31
N GLU A 21 4.75 -2.72 -2.81
CA GLU A 21 4.64 -4.17 -2.57
C GLU A 21 3.50 -4.49 -1.61
N MET A 22 3.40 -3.79 -0.47
CA MET A 22 2.28 -3.96 0.46
C MET A 22 0.94 -3.67 -0.20
N GLY A 23 0.85 -2.63 -1.04
CA GLY A 23 -0.37 -2.31 -1.77
C GLY A 23 -0.79 -3.42 -2.75
N ARG A 24 0.18 -4.03 -3.45
CA ARG A 24 -0.08 -5.17 -4.37
C ARG A 24 -0.50 -6.43 -3.63
N ASP A 25 0.16 -6.72 -2.51
CA ASP A 25 -0.19 -7.87 -1.66
C ASP A 25 -1.59 -7.72 -1.09
N LEU A 26 -1.94 -6.52 -0.61
CA LEU A 26 -3.27 -6.20 -0.09
C LEU A 26 -4.37 -6.49 -1.13
N ILE A 27 -4.20 -5.98 -2.36
CA ILE A 27 -5.14 -6.23 -3.46
C ILE A 27 -5.21 -7.72 -3.79
N THR A 28 -4.06 -8.40 -3.85
CA THR A 28 -4.00 -9.84 -4.17
C THR A 28 -4.77 -10.69 -3.15
N LEU A 29 -4.64 -10.40 -1.85
CA LEU A 29 -5.38 -11.10 -0.80
C LEU A 29 -6.88 -10.83 -0.86
N CYS A 30 -7.27 -9.61 -1.23
CA CYS A 30 -8.67 -9.29 -1.51
C CYS A 30 -9.20 -10.07 -2.71
N GLU A 31 -8.47 -10.12 -3.83
CA GLU A 31 -8.88 -10.87 -5.03
C GLU A 31 -8.97 -12.38 -4.80
N LYS A 32 -8.09 -12.93 -3.95
CA LYS A 32 -8.16 -14.32 -3.50
C LYS A 32 -9.24 -14.59 -2.46
N ASN A 33 -9.93 -13.55 -2.00
CA ASN A 33 -10.97 -13.64 -0.97
C ASN A 33 -10.42 -14.14 0.39
N GLU A 34 -9.15 -13.84 0.69
CA GLU A 34 -8.42 -14.32 1.89
C GLU A 34 -8.40 -13.29 3.04
N LEU A 35 -8.55 -11.99 2.74
CA LEU A 35 -8.45 -10.92 3.75
C LEU A 35 -9.81 -10.47 4.30
N TYR A 36 -10.78 -10.19 3.41
CA TYR A 36 -12.13 -9.74 3.79
C TYR A 36 -13.22 -10.55 3.08
N PRO A 37 -13.33 -11.86 3.36
CA PRO A 37 -14.32 -12.71 2.70
C PRO A 37 -15.74 -12.32 3.10
N LYS A 38 -16.58 -12.05 2.09
CA LYS A 38 -18.00 -11.68 2.26
C LYS A 38 -18.24 -10.36 3.00
N ASP A 39 -17.22 -9.53 3.19
CA ASP A 39 -17.34 -8.16 3.67
C ASP A 39 -16.97 -7.21 2.54
N ASP A 40 -17.95 -6.92 1.67
CA ASP A 40 -17.76 -6.08 0.48
C ASP A 40 -17.33 -4.65 0.83
N LEU A 41 -17.70 -4.16 2.02
CA LEU A 41 -17.33 -2.82 2.47
C LEU A 41 -15.83 -2.76 2.78
N MET A 42 -15.34 -3.71 3.58
CA MET A 42 -13.92 -3.79 3.92
C MET A 42 -13.07 -4.22 2.73
N TRP A 43 -13.59 -5.11 1.86
CA TRP A 43 -12.95 -5.48 0.61
C TRP A 43 -12.72 -4.27 -0.30
N ASN A 44 -13.76 -3.44 -0.51
CA ASN A 44 -13.63 -2.23 -1.33
C ASN A 44 -12.67 -1.21 -0.69
N ALA A 45 -12.70 -1.07 0.64
CA ALA A 45 -11.77 -0.21 1.35
C ALA A 45 -10.32 -0.67 1.20
N ALA A 46 -10.06 -1.98 1.32
CA ALA A 46 -8.74 -2.57 1.15
C ALA A 46 -8.21 -2.41 -0.27
N VAL A 47 -9.01 -2.70 -1.29
CA VAL A 47 -8.62 -2.53 -2.70
C VAL A 47 -8.36 -1.05 -3.01
N THR A 48 -9.18 -0.14 -2.48
CA THR A 48 -8.96 1.31 -2.65
C THR A 48 -7.67 1.78 -1.97
N ALA A 49 -7.41 1.32 -0.74
CA ALA A 49 -6.17 1.61 -0.03
C ALA A 49 -4.95 1.08 -0.79
N GLY A 50 -5.00 -0.17 -1.26
CA GLY A 50 -3.95 -0.79 -2.04
C GLY A 50 -3.66 -0.03 -3.33
N ASN A 51 -4.72 0.39 -4.05
CA ASN A 51 -4.61 1.22 -5.25
C ASN A 51 -3.96 2.58 -5.00
N LYS A 52 -4.18 3.19 -3.82
CA LYS A 52 -3.45 4.41 -3.43
C LYS A 52 -1.97 4.08 -3.17
N MET A 53 -1.68 3.02 -2.42
CA MET A 53 -0.31 2.61 -2.06
C MET A 53 0.56 2.29 -3.28
N VAL A 54 0.03 1.64 -4.32
CA VAL A 54 0.79 1.38 -5.55
C VAL A 54 1.16 2.63 -6.35
N THR A 55 0.53 3.77 -6.06
CA THR A 55 0.92 5.07 -6.67
C THR A 55 1.97 5.82 -5.86
N ALA A 56 2.40 5.29 -4.71
CA ALA A 56 3.46 5.90 -3.91
C ALA A 56 4.74 6.04 -4.76
N GLY A 57 5.42 7.19 -4.67
CA GLY A 57 6.62 7.48 -5.47
C GLY A 57 6.36 8.02 -6.88
N THR A 58 5.12 7.93 -7.38
CA THR A 58 4.80 8.49 -8.72
C THR A 58 4.91 10.01 -8.68
N ALA A 59 5.62 10.61 -9.66
CA ALA A 59 5.77 12.06 -9.72
C ALA A 59 4.44 12.77 -10.08
N GLY A 60 4.12 13.86 -9.38
CA GLY A 60 3.02 14.76 -9.71
C GLY A 60 1.65 14.36 -9.15
N TYR A 61 0.59 14.68 -9.90
CA TYR A 61 -0.82 14.52 -9.50
C TYR A 61 -1.32 13.06 -9.50
N ALA A 62 -0.50 12.13 -10.01
CA ALA A 62 -0.80 10.70 -10.02
C ALA A 62 -0.52 10.01 -8.67
N CYS A 63 0.22 10.65 -7.77
CA CYS A 63 0.45 10.15 -6.41
C CYS A 63 -0.80 10.34 -5.54
N ARG A 64 -1.51 9.24 -5.28
CA ARG A 64 -2.70 9.23 -4.42
C ARG A 64 -2.38 8.86 -2.97
N PHE A 65 -1.13 8.53 -2.67
CA PHE A 65 -0.65 8.18 -1.34
C PHE A 65 0.55 9.05 -0.95
N LYS A 66 0.30 10.06 -0.09
CA LYS A 66 1.35 10.95 0.44
C LYS A 66 1.73 10.57 1.87
N ASP A 67 0.72 10.25 2.66
CA ASP A 67 0.83 9.91 4.08
C ASP A 67 -0.39 9.08 4.52
N ILE A 68 -0.41 8.68 5.79
CA ILE A 68 -1.52 7.90 6.36
C ILE A 68 -2.86 8.64 6.36
N ASN A 69 -2.87 9.97 6.26
CA ASN A 69 -4.09 10.79 6.17
C ASN A 69 -4.65 10.83 4.74
N SER A 70 -3.93 10.27 3.77
CA SER A 70 -4.46 9.98 2.43
C SER A 70 -5.51 8.86 2.46
N PHE A 71 -5.60 8.13 3.58
CA PHE A 71 -6.60 7.09 3.82
C PHE A 71 -7.83 7.63 4.54
N THR A 72 -9.00 7.11 4.14
CA THR A 72 -10.22 7.22 4.96
C THR A 72 -10.13 6.31 6.19
N ASP A 73 -11.01 6.49 7.17
CA ASP A 73 -11.02 5.67 8.39
C ASP A 73 -11.23 4.18 8.09
N LEU A 74 -12.04 3.85 7.08
CA LEU A 74 -12.27 2.47 6.65
C LEU A 74 -11.04 1.88 5.95
N GLU A 75 -10.42 2.64 5.06
CA GLU A 75 -9.17 2.22 4.39
C GLU A 75 -8.05 1.99 5.41
N ARG A 76 -7.95 2.84 6.44
CA ARG A 76 -6.97 2.67 7.51
C ARG A 76 -7.22 1.40 8.31
N LYS A 77 -8.48 1.11 8.65
CA LYS A 77 -8.86 -0.15 9.31
C LYS A 77 -8.56 -1.36 8.44
N ALA A 78 -8.79 -1.26 7.14
CA ALA A 78 -8.52 -2.34 6.20
C ALA A 78 -7.02 -2.64 6.07
N VAL A 79 -6.19 -1.61 5.98
CA VAL A 79 -4.72 -1.78 5.98
C VAL A 79 -4.23 -2.32 7.32
N LEU A 80 -4.81 -1.87 8.44
CA LEU A 80 -4.46 -2.39 9.76
C LEU A 80 -4.74 -3.88 9.88
N GLY A 81 -5.91 -4.35 9.45
CA GLY A 81 -6.25 -5.77 9.48
C GLY A 81 -5.31 -6.63 8.60
N TYR A 82 -4.85 -6.09 7.47
CA TYR A 82 -3.79 -6.74 6.68
C TYR A 82 -2.46 -6.84 7.45
N LEU A 83 -2.06 -5.77 8.14
CA LEU A 83 -0.84 -5.78 8.95
C LEU A 83 -0.93 -6.76 10.12
N GLU A 84 -2.10 -6.87 10.76
CA GLU A 84 -2.36 -7.86 11.82
C GLU A 84 -2.32 -9.31 11.32
N GLN A 85 -2.71 -9.58 10.07
CA GLN A 85 -2.65 -10.91 9.48
C GLN A 85 -1.23 -11.31 9.06
N LYS A 86 -0.39 -10.34 8.65
CA LYS A 86 1.00 -10.57 8.20
C LYS A 86 2.05 -10.48 9.31
N GLY A 87 1.74 -9.81 10.43
CA GLY A 87 2.60 -9.67 11.61
C GLY A 87 2.54 -10.87 12.53
#